data_AF-A0A6G2S6N4-F1
#
_entry.id   AF-A0A6G2S6N4-F1
#
_cell.length_a   1.000
_cell.length_b   1.000
_cell.length_c   1.000
_cell.angle_alpha   90.00
_cell.angle_beta   90.00
_cell.angle_gamma   90.00
#
_symmetry.space_group_name_H-M   'P 1'
#
loop_
_entity.id
_entity.type
_entity.pdbx_description
1 polymer ?
#
loop_
_entity_poly.entity_id
_entity_poly.type
_entity_poly.pdbx_seq_one_letter_code
_entity_poly.pdbx_strand_id
1 'polypeptide(L)'
;MPSNTGELRHVMLGQIFKPEVPLGSARDTPITCHASATGKGKLHGSPECRALRSAASVNQFDIPFGEAVERLCTNCRWALFTDSPILPLGAAVNDVDSLTIWLDRDPEDEDDIKAERDAAIALSTGDYPPHTNDVGDADEEDSEAGHDEEWERYDRARDLRYGRHSHWRRLHSYLIRSNQAVADYPFLAPWAEGLQSRLTAVLDAERRAFADLVQPARLLEAAAVRVLPTPQFSGDPGFAGLGAEAEKTFRRAWYEWSRRATWSWQRLEDHDFSVYTVVSDAFGRRRKGKPEAHTAFRRLTAGWIRQAREEAARPATPPWQLVAVKTPALPRTRHSEPERDPLTLWEASVIATYQVAFNRKSGTTALLVPHLVAEQLLVCASHDMPVQRLAPDGSALPAGTLLEQWDHESLTHS
;
A
#
# COMPACT_ATOMS: atom_id res chain seq x y z
N MET A 1 9.10 -21.74 -44.03
CA MET A 1 8.10 -21.80 -42.95
C MET A 1 8.84 -22.02 -41.65
N PRO A 2 8.85 -21.09 -40.69
CA PRO A 2 9.44 -21.38 -39.40
C PRO A 2 8.54 -22.40 -38.69
N SER A 3 9.18 -23.45 -38.21
CA SER A 3 8.58 -24.54 -37.44
C SER A 3 8.13 -23.99 -36.08
N ASN A 4 6.83 -23.82 -35.86
CA ASN A 4 6.25 -23.44 -34.57
C ASN A 4 6.30 -24.61 -33.58
N THR A 5 7.43 -24.77 -32.89
CA THR A 5 7.62 -25.70 -31.77
C THR A 5 7.54 -24.97 -30.41
N GLY A 6 6.75 -23.91 -30.34
CA GLY A 6 6.50 -23.17 -29.09
C GLY A 6 5.47 -23.86 -28.21
N GLU A 7 5.65 -23.76 -26.89
CA GLU A 7 4.65 -24.17 -25.90
C GLU A 7 3.34 -23.38 -26.13
N LEU A 8 2.18 -24.05 -26.00
CA LEU A 8 0.87 -23.43 -26.17
C LEU A 8 0.30 -22.96 -24.83
N ARG A 9 -0.13 -21.70 -24.76
CA ARG A 9 -0.88 -21.14 -23.64
C ARG A 9 -2.36 -21.06 -23.98
N HIS A 10 -3.19 -21.42 -23.01
CA HIS A 10 -4.65 -21.43 -23.15
C HIS A 10 -5.26 -20.23 -22.43
N VAL A 11 -5.86 -19.31 -23.19
CA VAL A 11 -6.36 -18.01 -22.67
C VAL A 11 -7.83 -17.79 -23.02
N MET A 12 -8.60 -17.20 -22.09
CA MET A 12 -10.00 -16.84 -22.31
C MET A 12 -10.12 -15.49 -23.01
N LEU A 13 -9.80 -15.44 -24.31
CA LEU A 13 -9.77 -14.19 -25.07
C LEU A 13 -11.09 -13.41 -25.03
N GLY A 14 -12.23 -14.09 -25.09
CA GLY A 14 -13.54 -13.44 -25.03
C GLY A 14 -13.90 -12.79 -23.68
N GLN A 15 -13.16 -13.08 -22.60
CA GLN A 15 -13.31 -12.38 -21.31
C GLN A 15 -12.44 -11.13 -21.21
N ILE A 16 -11.33 -11.10 -21.94
CA ILE A 16 -10.31 -10.05 -21.86
C ILE A 16 -10.60 -8.94 -22.89
N PHE A 17 -10.92 -9.32 -24.12
CA PHE A 17 -11.02 -8.40 -25.24
C PHE A 17 -12.47 -8.07 -25.56
N LYS A 18 -12.86 -6.83 -25.24
CA LYS A 18 -14.14 -6.23 -25.64
C LYS A 18 -13.97 -5.44 -26.96
N PRO A 19 -15.04 -5.23 -27.75
CA PRO A 19 -14.96 -4.53 -29.05
C PRO A 19 -14.30 -3.14 -29.00
N GLU A 20 -14.46 -2.43 -27.89
CA GLU A 20 -13.91 -1.10 -27.64
C GLU A 20 -12.40 -1.08 -27.38
N VAL A 21 -11.77 -2.24 -27.13
CA VAL A 21 -10.34 -2.35 -26.82
C VAL A 21 -9.51 -2.18 -28.10
N PRO A 22 -8.63 -1.17 -28.19
CA PRO A 22 -7.74 -1.01 -29.33
C PRO A 22 -6.72 -2.17 -29.39
N LEU A 23 -6.61 -2.83 -30.54
CA LEU A 23 -5.77 -4.03 -30.69
C LEU A 23 -4.37 -3.76 -31.27
N GLY A 24 -4.14 -2.55 -31.80
CA GLY A 24 -2.87 -2.19 -32.44
C GLY A 24 -2.44 -3.19 -33.51
N SER A 25 -1.17 -3.59 -33.49
CA SER A 25 -0.59 -4.57 -34.42
C SER A 25 -1.08 -6.01 -34.21
N ALA A 26 -1.67 -6.33 -33.05
CA ALA A 26 -2.22 -7.66 -32.80
C ALA A 26 -3.50 -7.93 -33.61
N ARG A 27 -4.12 -6.90 -34.18
CA ARG A 27 -5.34 -6.99 -34.99
C ARG A 27 -5.26 -8.03 -36.10
N ASP A 28 -4.12 -8.09 -36.78
CA ASP A 28 -3.92 -8.96 -37.94
C ASP A 28 -3.32 -10.32 -37.58
N THR A 29 -3.12 -10.59 -36.29
CA THR A 29 -2.61 -11.88 -35.82
C THR A 29 -3.66 -12.96 -36.07
N PRO A 30 -3.36 -14.03 -36.81
CA PRO A 30 -4.33 -15.10 -37.06
C PRO A 30 -4.60 -15.87 -35.77
N ILE A 31 -5.87 -16.16 -35.52
CA ILE A 31 -6.30 -17.09 -34.48
C ILE A 31 -7.16 -18.20 -35.06
N THR A 32 -6.93 -19.42 -34.58
CA THR A 32 -7.76 -20.58 -34.94
C THR A 32 -9.07 -20.52 -34.20
N CYS A 33 -10.16 -20.58 -34.96
CA CYS A 33 -11.53 -20.56 -34.45
C CYS A 33 -12.33 -21.76 -34.94
N HIS A 34 -13.32 -22.12 -34.12
CA HIS A 34 -14.33 -23.11 -34.44
C HIS A 34 -15.71 -22.46 -34.46
N ALA A 35 -16.53 -22.78 -35.45
CA ALA A 35 -17.92 -22.33 -35.53
C ALA A 35 -18.82 -23.39 -36.17
N SER A 36 -20.13 -23.28 -35.93
CA SER A 36 -21.11 -24.13 -36.62
C SER A 36 -21.07 -23.92 -38.14
N ALA A 37 -21.62 -24.87 -38.89
CA ALA A 37 -21.74 -24.82 -40.36
C ALA A 37 -22.24 -23.48 -40.94
N THR A 38 -23.08 -22.76 -40.20
CA THR A 38 -23.65 -21.48 -40.63
C THR A 38 -22.66 -20.31 -40.56
N GLY A 39 -21.61 -20.42 -39.74
CA GLY A 39 -20.56 -19.40 -39.60
C GLY A 39 -21.01 -18.04 -39.06
N LYS A 40 -22.29 -17.83 -38.74
CA LYS A 40 -22.89 -16.52 -38.39
C LYS A 40 -22.96 -16.22 -36.88
N GLY A 41 -22.39 -17.08 -36.03
CA GLY A 41 -22.48 -16.98 -34.57
C GLY A 41 -21.17 -16.64 -33.87
N LYS A 42 -21.15 -16.92 -32.55
CA LYS A 42 -19.93 -16.86 -31.73
C LYS A 42 -18.85 -17.80 -32.29
N LEU A 43 -17.60 -17.40 -32.10
CA LEU A 43 -16.38 -18.13 -32.43
C LEU A 43 -15.86 -18.78 -31.16
N HIS A 44 -15.42 -20.03 -31.29
CA HIS A 44 -15.04 -20.88 -30.17
C HIS A 44 -13.56 -21.27 -30.30
N GLY A 45 -12.83 -21.27 -29.19
CA GLY A 45 -11.42 -21.67 -29.15
C GLY A 45 -11.20 -23.19 -29.13
N SER A 46 -12.28 -23.99 -29.05
CA SER A 46 -12.21 -25.45 -29.06
C SER A 46 -13.46 -26.03 -29.75
N PRO A 47 -13.32 -27.12 -30.54
CA PRO A 47 -14.45 -27.80 -31.15
C PRO A 47 -15.36 -28.48 -30.10
N GLU A 48 -14.84 -28.72 -28.89
CA GLU A 48 -15.57 -29.37 -27.79
C GLU A 48 -16.40 -28.40 -26.94
N CYS A 49 -16.46 -27.12 -27.33
CA CYS A 49 -17.26 -26.13 -26.62
C CYS A 49 -18.71 -26.61 -26.47
N ARG A 50 -19.28 -26.50 -25.26
CA ARG A 50 -20.66 -26.95 -24.98
C ARG A 50 -21.68 -26.32 -25.93
N ALA A 51 -21.46 -25.07 -26.33
CA ALA A 51 -22.32 -24.36 -27.27
C ALA A 51 -22.29 -24.90 -28.71
N LEU A 52 -21.30 -25.71 -29.08
CA LEU A 52 -21.19 -26.36 -30.38
C LEU A 52 -21.76 -27.78 -30.41
N ARG A 53 -22.13 -28.37 -29.26
CA ARG A 53 -22.57 -29.78 -29.18
C ARG A 53 -23.81 -30.10 -30.03
N SER A 54 -24.70 -29.12 -30.21
CA SER A 54 -25.93 -29.29 -31.01
C SER A 54 -25.75 -28.89 -32.48
N ALA A 55 -24.53 -28.51 -32.91
CA ALA A 55 -24.26 -28.17 -34.29
C ALA A 55 -24.15 -29.43 -35.16
N ALA A 56 -24.78 -29.41 -36.34
CA ALA A 56 -24.72 -30.52 -37.29
C ALA A 56 -23.29 -30.78 -37.81
N SER A 57 -22.48 -29.72 -37.92
CA SER A 57 -21.04 -29.79 -38.17
C SER A 57 -20.32 -28.57 -37.61
N VAL A 58 -19.02 -28.73 -37.34
CA VAL A 58 -18.13 -27.69 -36.83
C VAL A 58 -17.00 -27.49 -37.85
N ASN A 59 -16.83 -26.24 -38.29
CA ASN A 59 -15.75 -25.85 -39.18
C ASN A 59 -14.60 -25.24 -38.36
N GLN A 60 -13.37 -25.58 -38.72
CA GLN A 60 -12.15 -24.93 -38.22
C GLN A 60 -11.60 -24.02 -39.31
N PHE A 61 -11.20 -22.81 -38.93
CA PHE A 61 -10.57 -21.85 -39.82
C PHE A 61 -9.76 -20.84 -39.01
N ASP A 62 -8.78 -20.22 -39.66
CA ASP A 62 -8.04 -19.10 -39.10
C ASP A 62 -8.65 -17.78 -39.57
N ILE A 63 -8.75 -16.82 -38.66
CA ILE A 63 -9.30 -15.49 -38.91
C ILE A 63 -8.42 -14.45 -38.20
N PRO A 64 -8.22 -13.24 -38.77
CA PRO A 64 -7.55 -12.16 -38.07
C PRO A 64 -8.22 -11.87 -36.73
N PHE A 65 -7.42 -11.70 -35.68
CA PHE A 65 -7.92 -11.49 -34.32
C PHE A 65 -8.92 -10.34 -34.22
N GLY A 66 -8.66 -9.22 -34.91
CA GLY A 66 -9.55 -8.06 -34.93
C GLY A 66 -10.93 -8.31 -35.53
N GLU A 67 -11.06 -9.24 -36.47
CA GLU A 67 -12.36 -9.65 -37.01
C GLU A 67 -13.10 -10.61 -36.06
N ALA A 68 -12.37 -11.27 -35.16
CA ALA A 68 -12.92 -12.25 -34.25
C ALA A 68 -13.43 -11.66 -32.93
N VAL A 69 -12.85 -10.56 -32.43
CA VAL A 69 -13.05 -10.03 -31.06
C VAL A 69 -14.53 -9.97 -30.64
N GLU A 70 -15.40 -9.36 -31.44
CA GLU A 70 -16.83 -9.20 -31.10
C GLU A 70 -17.57 -10.54 -30.96
N ARG A 71 -17.04 -11.57 -31.62
CA ARG A 71 -17.66 -12.89 -31.76
C ARG A 71 -17.02 -13.90 -30.83
N LEU A 72 -15.99 -13.58 -30.05
CA LEU A 72 -15.36 -14.55 -29.16
C LEU A 72 -16.36 -15.05 -28.10
N CYS A 73 -16.36 -16.36 -27.90
CA CYS A 73 -17.04 -17.03 -26.79
C CYS A 73 -16.30 -16.77 -25.47
N THR A 74 -16.99 -16.23 -24.48
CA THR A 74 -16.43 -15.91 -23.15
C THR A 74 -16.05 -17.15 -22.32
N ASN A 75 -16.54 -18.34 -22.68
CA ASN A 75 -16.30 -19.59 -21.95
C ASN A 75 -15.21 -20.46 -22.58
N CYS A 76 -14.69 -20.09 -23.74
CA CYS A 76 -13.66 -20.85 -24.44
C CYS A 76 -12.26 -20.41 -24.02
N ARG A 77 -11.32 -21.35 -24.12
CA ARG A 77 -9.88 -21.06 -24.09
C ARG A 77 -9.32 -21.21 -25.50
N TRP A 78 -8.52 -20.26 -25.94
CA TRP A 78 -7.77 -20.31 -27.20
C TRP A 78 -6.35 -20.72 -26.92
N ALA A 79 -5.86 -21.68 -27.71
CA ALA A 79 -4.45 -22.06 -27.72
C ALA A 79 -3.66 -21.02 -28.53
N LEU A 80 -2.75 -20.32 -27.88
CA LEU A 80 -1.85 -19.35 -28.49
C LEU A 80 -0.41 -19.80 -28.25
N PHE A 81 0.46 -19.58 -29.22
CA PHE A 81 1.90 -19.76 -29.02
C PHE A 81 2.42 -18.76 -27.99
N THR A 82 3.42 -19.15 -27.21
CA THR A 82 4.01 -18.30 -26.15
C THR A 82 4.58 -16.98 -26.64
N ASP A 83 4.98 -16.89 -27.90
CA ASP A 83 5.47 -15.69 -28.58
C ASP A 83 4.36 -14.85 -29.24
N SER A 84 3.09 -15.27 -29.11
CA SER A 84 1.97 -14.54 -29.68
C SER A 84 1.87 -13.13 -29.05
N PRO A 85 1.77 -12.06 -29.86
CA PRO A 85 1.63 -10.69 -29.35
C PRO A 85 0.29 -10.46 -28.61
N ILE A 86 -0.68 -11.36 -28.78
CA ILE A 86 -1.98 -11.31 -28.08
C ILE A 86 -1.80 -11.57 -26.58
N LEU A 87 -0.82 -12.37 -26.17
CA LEU A 87 -0.59 -12.73 -24.76
C LEU A 87 -0.16 -11.53 -23.90
N PRO A 88 0.93 -10.80 -24.23
CA PRO A 88 1.33 -9.64 -23.44
C PRO A 88 0.34 -8.47 -23.60
N LEU A 89 -0.31 -8.31 -24.76
CA LEU A 89 -1.41 -7.36 -24.92
C LEU A 89 -2.59 -7.70 -24.00
N GLY A 90 -2.97 -8.97 -23.88
CA GLY A 90 -4.05 -9.39 -23.00
C GLY A 90 -3.76 -9.12 -21.52
N ALA A 91 -2.50 -9.21 -21.11
CA ALA A 91 -2.09 -8.79 -19.76
C ALA A 91 -2.25 -7.28 -19.56
N ALA A 92 -1.81 -6.47 -20.53
CA ALA A 92 -1.97 -5.01 -20.50
C ALA A 92 -3.45 -4.58 -20.49
N VAL A 93 -4.29 -5.24 -21.30
CA VAL A 93 -5.74 -5.00 -21.32
C VAL A 93 -6.37 -5.33 -19.97
N ASN A 94 -5.99 -6.45 -19.34
CA ASN A 94 -6.47 -6.78 -17.99
C ASN A 94 -6.05 -5.74 -16.94
N ASP A 95 -4.83 -5.20 -17.03
CA ASP A 95 -4.37 -4.15 -16.09
C ASP A 95 -5.22 -2.87 -16.21
N VAL A 96 -5.65 -2.51 -17.42
CA VAL A 96 -6.55 -1.36 -17.65
C VAL A 96 -8.01 -1.70 -17.33
N ASP A 97 -8.53 -2.85 -17.74
CA ASP A 97 -9.94 -3.22 -17.50
C ASP A 97 -10.21 -3.47 -16.02
N SER A 98 -9.22 -3.94 -15.26
CA SER A 98 -9.33 -4.14 -13.80
C SER A 98 -9.64 -2.86 -13.03
N LEU A 99 -9.40 -1.68 -13.63
CA LEU A 99 -9.79 -0.42 -13.01
C LEU A 99 -11.30 -0.30 -12.85
N THR A 100 -12.10 -0.91 -13.75
CA THR A 100 -13.57 -0.85 -13.71
C THR A 100 -14.17 -1.45 -12.44
N ILE A 101 -13.53 -2.48 -11.87
CA ILE A 101 -13.95 -3.16 -10.64
C ILE A 101 -14.11 -2.16 -9.49
N TRP A 102 -13.30 -1.11 -9.47
CA TRP A 102 -13.25 -0.12 -8.38
C TRP A 102 -14.06 1.14 -8.66
N LEU A 103 -14.53 1.31 -9.90
CA LEU A 103 -15.26 2.51 -10.34
C LEU A 103 -16.77 2.41 -10.17
N ASP A 104 -17.29 1.21 -9.94
CA ASP A 104 -18.72 0.91 -9.80
C ASP A 104 -19.14 0.74 -8.33
N ARG A 105 -18.34 1.24 -7.38
CA ARG A 105 -18.64 1.17 -5.94
C ARG A 105 -19.72 2.19 -5.58
N ASP A 106 -20.69 1.76 -4.78
CA ASP A 106 -21.71 2.63 -4.21
C ASP A 106 -21.07 3.74 -3.36
N PRO A 107 -21.64 4.95 -3.37
CA PRO A 107 -21.17 6.02 -2.49
C PRO A 107 -21.30 5.57 -1.03
N GLU A 108 -20.37 6.05 -0.20
CA GLU A 108 -20.42 5.85 1.25
C GLU A 108 -21.71 6.43 1.82
N ASP A 109 -22.37 5.66 2.67
CA ASP A 109 -23.60 6.10 3.32
C ASP A 109 -23.31 6.93 4.60
N GLU A 110 -24.37 7.45 5.24
CA GLU A 110 -24.20 8.28 6.43
C GLU A 110 -23.60 7.50 7.62
N ASP A 111 -23.85 6.18 7.68
CA ASP A 111 -23.34 5.32 8.75
C ASP A 111 -21.84 5.06 8.56
N ASP A 112 -21.39 4.85 7.32
CA ASP A 112 -19.98 4.77 6.97
C ASP A 112 -19.23 6.03 7.42
N ILE A 113 -19.72 7.21 7.01
CA ILE A 113 -19.09 8.51 7.35
C ILE A 113 -19.04 8.71 8.87
N LYS A 114 -20.09 8.30 9.58
CA LYS A 114 -20.13 8.39 11.04
C LYS A 114 -19.11 7.45 11.69
N ALA A 115 -18.99 6.22 11.19
CA ALA A 115 -18.01 5.25 11.65
C ALA A 115 -16.57 5.74 11.43
N GLU A 116 -16.28 6.39 10.29
CA GLU A 116 -14.95 6.95 10.03
C GLU A 116 -14.59 8.09 10.98
N ARG A 117 -15.53 9.00 11.23
CA ARG A 117 -15.33 10.11 12.18
C ARG A 117 -15.11 9.58 13.59
N ASP A 118 -15.89 8.57 13.99
CA ASP A 118 -15.72 7.91 15.28
C ASP A 118 -14.33 7.25 15.40
N ALA A 119 -13.91 6.54 14.35
CA ALA A 119 -12.59 5.93 14.27
C ALA A 119 -11.47 6.97 14.34
N ALA A 120 -11.58 8.09 13.64
CA ALA A 120 -10.60 9.18 13.70
C ALA A 120 -10.50 9.78 15.11
N ILE A 121 -11.63 9.95 15.81
CA ILE A 121 -11.67 10.42 17.19
C ILE A 121 -10.99 9.42 18.13
N ALA A 122 -11.35 8.14 18.06
CA ALA A 122 -10.74 7.09 18.88
C ALA A 122 -9.23 6.98 18.62
N LEU A 123 -8.83 6.99 17.34
CA LEU A 123 -7.41 6.91 16.98
C LEU A 123 -6.64 8.18 17.33
N SER A 124 -7.28 9.33 17.58
CA SER A 124 -6.60 10.54 18.04
C SER A 124 -6.01 10.39 19.45
N THR A 125 -6.63 9.56 20.30
CA THR A 125 -6.19 9.26 21.66
C THR A 125 -5.29 8.03 21.74
N GLY A 126 -5.23 7.17 20.73
CA GLY A 126 -4.28 6.04 20.69
C GLY A 126 -4.81 4.85 19.93
N ASP A 127 -4.05 3.76 19.90
CA ASP A 127 -4.51 2.51 19.27
C ASP A 127 -5.28 1.60 20.25
N TYR A 128 -5.28 1.94 21.53
CA TYR A 128 -5.90 1.19 22.61
C TYR A 128 -6.64 2.14 23.55
N PRO A 129 -7.70 1.66 24.24
CA PRO A 129 -8.34 2.40 25.31
C PRO A 129 -7.33 2.89 26.35
N PRO A 130 -7.46 4.12 26.87
CA PRO A 130 -6.60 4.61 27.94
C PRO A 130 -6.75 3.72 29.17
N HIS A 131 -5.63 3.26 29.74
CA HIS A 131 -5.67 2.49 30.99
C HIS A 131 -6.18 3.38 32.14
N THR A 132 -7.32 3.05 32.71
CA THR A 132 -7.96 3.76 33.86
C THR A 132 -7.13 3.75 35.14
N ASN A 133 -6.03 3.00 35.20
CA ASN A 133 -5.20 2.82 36.40
C ASN A 133 -4.32 4.02 36.80
N ASP A 134 -4.36 5.15 36.08
CA ASP A 134 -3.57 6.35 36.40
C ASP A 134 -4.40 7.48 37.04
N VAL A 135 -5.70 7.27 37.25
CA VAL A 135 -6.53 8.17 38.07
C VAL A 135 -6.89 7.41 39.34
N GLY A 136 -6.10 7.61 40.38
CA GLY A 136 -6.47 7.17 41.71
C GLY A 136 -7.71 7.93 42.17
N ASP A 137 -8.88 7.36 41.96
CA ASP A 137 -9.97 7.48 42.90
C ASP A 137 -10.94 6.30 42.74
N ALA A 138 -11.47 5.88 43.87
CA ALA A 138 -12.36 4.75 44.01
C ALA A 138 -13.75 5.04 43.42
N ASP A 139 -14.49 3.97 43.17
CA ASP A 139 -15.92 3.91 42.87
C ASP A 139 -16.33 4.34 41.46
N GLU A 140 -16.22 3.42 40.51
CA GLU A 140 -17.30 3.18 39.56
C GLU A 140 -17.34 1.69 39.24
N GLU A 141 -18.51 1.08 39.44
CA GLU A 141 -18.85 -0.24 38.90
C GLU A 141 -18.78 -0.16 37.38
N ASP A 142 -17.58 -0.21 36.84
CA ASP A 142 -17.33 -0.31 35.41
C ASP A 142 -17.84 -1.69 34.99
N SER A 143 -19.10 -1.76 34.57
CA SER A 143 -19.71 -3.02 34.15
C SER A 143 -18.85 -3.61 33.03
N GLU A 144 -18.50 -4.91 33.12
CA GLU A 144 -17.67 -5.60 32.12
C GLU A 144 -18.13 -5.31 30.67
N ALA A 145 -19.43 -5.06 30.47
CA ALA A 145 -20.02 -4.67 29.18
C ALA A 145 -19.50 -3.33 28.61
N GLY A 146 -19.30 -2.29 29.43
CA GLY A 146 -18.82 -0.98 28.97
C GLY A 146 -17.33 -0.99 28.58
N HIS A 147 -16.53 -1.76 29.31
CA HIS A 147 -15.12 -1.99 28.98
C HIS A 147 -15.00 -2.74 27.64
N ASP A 148 -15.81 -3.78 27.42
CA ASP A 148 -15.82 -4.54 26.16
C ASP A 148 -16.24 -3.66 24.96
N GLU A 149 -17.25 -2.80 25.12
CA GLU A 149 -17.68 -1.86 24.07
C GLU A 149 -16.60 -0.86 23.64
N GLU A 150 -15.80 -0.34 24.60
CA GLU A 150 -14.69 0.57 24.28
C GLU A 150 -13.58 -0.15 23.53
N TRP A 151 -13.20 -1.36 23.97
CA TRP A 151 -12.22 -2.18 23.25
C TRP A 151 -12.66 -2.47 21.82
N GLU A 152 -13.92 -2.87 21.63
CA GLU A 152 -14.47 -3.08 20.29
C GLU A 152 -14.44 -1.82 19.41
N ARG A 153 -14.64 -0.63 20.00
CA ARG A 153 -14.55 0.64 19.28
C ARG A 153 -13.14 0.88 18.73
N TYR A 154 -12.11 0.68 19.56
CA TYR A 154 -10.72 0.81 19.11
C TYR A 154 -10.34 -0.27 18.10
N ASP A 155 -10.83 -1.50 18.28
CA ASP A 155 -10.62 -2.59 17.33
C ASP A 155 -11.20 -2.24 15.96
N ARG A 156 -12.46 -1.79 15.89
CA ARG A 156 -13.09 -1.28 14.66
C ARG A 156 -12.31 -0.13 14.05
N ALA A 157 -11.85 0.83 14.86
CA ALA A 157 -11.09 1.97 14.37
C ALA A 157 -9.75 1.56 13.75
N ARG A 158 -9.02 0.61 14.37
CA ARG A 158 -7.79 0.04 13.82
C ARG A 158 -8.07 -0.70 12.52
N ASP A 159 -9.09 -1.54 12.48
CA ASP A 159 -9.47 -2.30 11.29
C ASP A 159 -9.85 -1.37 10.12
N LEU A 160 -10.57 -0.29 10.42
CA LEU A 160 -10.91 0.73 9.43
C LEU A 160 -9.65 1.42 8.87
N ARG A 161 -8.70 1.83 9.72
CA ARG A 161 -7.41 2.39 9.28
C ARG A 161 -6.60 1.42 8.43
N TYR A 162 -6.52 0.14 8.84
CA TYR A 162 -5.83 -0.89 8.04
C TYR A 162 -6.54 -1.15 6.71
N GLY A 163 -7.87 -1.18 6.71
CA GLY A 163 -8.70 -1.34 5.52
C GLY A 163 -8.47 -0.20 4.52
N ARG A 164 -8.53 1.06 4.96
CA ARG A 164 -8.24 2.25 4.14
C ARG A 164 -6.82 2.26 3.61
N HIS A 165 -5.83 1.95 4.46
CA HIS A 165 -4.45 1.79 4.03
C HIS A 165 -4.31 0.74 2.90
N SER A 166 -4.79 -0.48 3.13
CA SER A 166 -4.68 -1.56 2.14
C SER A 166 -5.44 -1.26 0.86
N HIS A 167 -6.61 -0.63 0.96
CA HIS A 167 -7.41 -0.27 -0.21
C HIS A 167 -6.73 0.82 -1.04
N TRP A 168 -6.29 1.91 -0.42
CA TRP A 168 -5.51 2.96 -1.08
C TRP A 168 -4.28 2.40 -1.80
N ARG A 169 -3.51 1.52 -1.14
CA ARG A 169 -2.32 0.89 -1.73
C ARG A 169 -2.63 -0.01 -2.93
N ARG A 170 -3.75 -0.73 -2.90
CA ARG A 170 -4.24 -1.51 -4.04
C ARG A 170 -4.63 -0.62 -5.21
N LEU A 171 -5.44 0.41 -4.98
CA LEU A 171 -5.85 1.35 -6.02
C LEU A 171 -4.65 2.05 -6.67
N HIS A 172 -3.69 2.49 -5.86
CA HIS A 172 -2.44 3.05 -6.35
C HIS A 172 -1.73 2.05 -7.27
N SER A 173 -1.60 0.79 -6.84
CA SER A 173 -0.95 -0.26 -7.61
C SER A 173 -1.65 -0.56 -8.93
N TYR A 174 -2.99 -0.56 -8.96
CA TYR A 174 -3.76 -0.70 -10.20
C TYR A 174 -3.49 0.46 -11.17
N LEU A 175 -3.47 1.70 -10.67
CA LEU A 175 -3.13 2.87 -11.49
C LEU A 175 -1.72 2.75 -12.07
N ILE A 176 -0.70 2.39 -11.27
CA ILE A 176 0.68 2.23 -11.75
C ILE A 176 0.79 1.13 -12.82
N ARG A 177 0.16 -0.03 -12.61
CA ARG A 177 0.17 -1.12 -13.59
C ARG A 177 -0.54 -0.71 -14.88
N SER A 178 -1.65 0.01 -14.78
CA SER A 178 -2.36 0.56 -15.94
C SER A 178 -1.50 1.58 -16.70
N ASN A 179 -0.76 2.46 -16.02
CA ASN A 179 0.16 3.38 -16.66
C ASN A 179 1.29 2.64 -17.39
N GLN A 180 1.86 1.60 -16.77
CA GLN A 180 2.88 0.77 -17.41
C GLN A 180 2.31 0.08 -18.67
N ALA A 181 1.09 -0.45 -18.59
CA ALA A 181 0.40 -1.04 -19.74
C ALA A 181 0.22 -0.03 -20.89
N VAL A 182 -0.12 1.22 -20.59
CA VAL A 182 -0.23 2.29 -21.60
C VAL A 182 1.14 2.72 -22.13
N ALA A 183 2.18 2.73 -21.30
CA ALA A 183 3.54 3.02 -21.75
C ALA A 183 4.05 1.95 -22.73
N ASP A 184 3.78 0.67 -22.44
CA ASP A 184 4.16 -0.46 -23.28
C ASP A 184 3.30 -0.55 -24.56
N TYR A 185 2.03 -0.14 -24.48
CA TYR A 185 1.07 -0.15 -25.59
C TYR A 185 0.37 1.22 -25.75
N PRO A 186 1.05 2.23 -26.35
CA PRO A 186 0.53 3.60 -26.41
C PRO A 186 -0.83 3.76 -27.10
N PHE A 187 -1.19 2.85 -28.00
CA PHE A 187 -2.51 2.86 -28.66
C PHE A 187 -3.67 2.54 -27.71
N LEU A 188 -3.41 2.03 -26.50
CA LEU A 188 -4.42 1.88 -25.45
C LEU A 188 -4.78 3.21 -24.76
N ALA A 189 -3.95 4.26 -24.91
CA ALA A 189 -4.12 5.51 -24.17
C ALA A 189 -5.51 6.15 -24.33
N PRO A 190 -6.12 6.26 -25.53
CA PRO A 190 -7.45 6.86 -25.67
C PRO A 190 -8.55 6.09 -24.94
N TRP A 191 -8.40 4.76 -24.82
CA TRP A 191 -9.34 3.89 -24.12
C TRP A 191 -9.12 3.93 -22.59
N ALA A 192 -7.85 3.93 -22.15
CA ALA A 192 -7.49 3.93 -20.74
C ALA A 192 -7.72 5.28 -20.03
N GLU A 193 -7.62 6.39 -20.74
CA GLU A 193 -7.58 7.74 -20.16
C GLU A 193 -8.79 8.06 -19.28
N GLY A 194 -10.01 7.71 -19.73
CA GLY A 194 -11.23 7.92 -18.96
C GLY A 194 -11.26 7.11 -17.67
N LEU A 195 -10.80 5.85 -17.71
CA LEU A 195 -10.73 4.96 -16.55
C LEU A 195 -9.67 5.42 -15.55
N GLN A 196 -8.45 5.74 -16.02
CA GLN A 196 -7.36 6.21 -15.19
C GLN A 196 -7.67 7.56 -14.53
N SER A 197 -8.35 8.48 -15.24
CA SER A 197 -8.75 9.77 -14.69
C SER A 197 -9.80 9.61 -13.58
N ARG A 198 -10.82 8.77 -13.77
CA ARG A 198 -11.81 8.47 -12.73
C ARG A 198 -11.16 7.79 -11.52
N LEU A 199 -10.28 6.81 -11.75
CA LEU A 199 -9.60 6.11 -10.67
C LEU A 199 -8.70 7.03 -9.86
N THR A 200 -8.07 8.02 -10.50
CA THR A 200 -7.25 9.02 -9.80
C THR A 200 -8.08 9.80 -8.77
N ALA A 201 -9.34 10.12 -9.08
CA ALA A 201 -10.23 10.79 -8.14
C ALA A 201 -10.60 9.88 -6.96
N VAL A 202 -10.92 8.61 -7.21
CA VAL A 202 -11.19 7.62 -6.16
C VAL A 202 -9.95 7.40 -5.29
N LEU A 203 -8.78 7.31 -5.90
CA LEU A 203 -7.50 7.15 -5.21
C LEU A 203 -7.23 8.32 -4.26
N ASP A 204 -7.49 9.56 -4.68
CA ASP A 204 -7.30 10.74 -3.84
C ASP A 204 -8.34 10.81 -2.70
N ALA A 205 -9.58 10.37 -2.92
CA ALA A 205 -10.58 10.24 -1.86
C ALA A 205 -10.16 9.22 -0.79
N GLU A 206 -9.75 8.02 -1.21
CA GLU A 206 -9.27 6.97 -0.29
C GLU A 206 -7.97 7.37 0.43
N ARG A 207 -7.09 8.11 -0.25
CA ARG A 207 -5.90 8.70 0.38
C ARG A 207 -6.29 9.66 1.51
N ARG A 208 -7.26 10.55 1.28
CA ARG A 208 -7.74 11.49 2.31
C ARG A 208 -8.38 10.76 3.48
N ALA A 209 -9.27 9.80 3.21
CA ALA A 209 -9.90 8.98 4.25
C ALA A 209 -8.85 8.23 5.10
N PHE A 210 -7.81 7.68 4.47
CA PHE A 210 -6.69 7.09 5.20
C PHE A 210 -5.91 8.13 6.02
N ALA A 211 -5.59 9.28 5.43
CA ALA A 211 -4.87 10.36 6.12
C ALA A 211 -5.62 10.90 7.34
N ASP A 212 -6.96 10.98 7.29
CA ASP A 212 -7.79 11.44 8.41
C ASP A 212 -7.74 10.50 9.64
N LEU A 213 -7.35 9.24 9.44
CA LEU A 213 -7.17 8.24 10.50
C LEU A 213 -5.74 8.21 11.05
N VAL A 214 -4.85 9.06 10.53
CA VAL A 214 -3.45 9.16 10.92
C VAL A 214 -3.20 10.51 11.57
N GLN A 215 -2.45 10.51 12.67
CA GLN A 215 -2.09 11.75 13.37
C GLN A 215 -0.72 12.26 12.89
N PRO A 216 -0.65 13.44 12.24
CA PRO A 216 0.62 13.97 11.70
C PRO A 216 1.71 14.12 12.76
N ALA A 217 1.32 14.48 14.00
CA ALA A 217 2.24 14.59 15.14
C ALA A 217 2.96 13.27 15.44
N ARG A 218 2.29 12.12 15.30
CA ARG A 218 2.89 10.80 15.55
C ARG A 218 3.92 10.43 14.49
N LEU A 219 3.69 10.83 13.24
CA LEU A 219 4.65 10.64 12.16
C LEU A 219 5.93 11.45 12.41
N LEU A 220 5.78 12.67 12.93
CA LEU A 220 6.91 13.51 13.32
C LEU A 220 7.66 12.94 14.54
N GLU A 221 6.94 12.50 15.57
CA GLU A 221 7.51 11.82 16.74
C GLU A 221 8.30 10.56 16.35
N ALA A 222 7.74 9.71 15.47
CA ALA A 222 8.42 8.55 14.92
C ALA A 222 9.72 8.93 14.20
N ALA A 223 9.73 10.03 13.44
CA ALA A 223 10.93 10.53 12.78
C ALA A 223 11.98 11.06 13.76
N ALA A 224 11.54 11.68 14.85
CA ALA A 224 12.42 12.11 15.91
C ALA A 224 13.11 10.94 16.63
N VAL A 225 12.46 9.79 16.79
CA VAL A 225 13.08 8.58 17.38
C VAL A 225 14.34 8.16 16.63
N ARG A 226 14.35 8.27 15.30
CA ARG A 226 15.50 7.87 14.47
C ARG A 226 16.77 8.66 14.78
N VAL A 227 16.65 9.93 15.13
CA VAL A 227 17.78 10.82 15.40
C VAL A 227 18.20 10.83 16.88
N LEU A 228 17.47 10.12 17.75
CA LEU A 228 17.85 10.01 19.15
C LEU A 228 19.18 9.26 19.30
N PRO A 229 20.07 9.73 20.20
CA PRO A 229 21.30 9.01 20.49
C PRO A 229 20.99 7.66 21.16
N THR A 230 21.78 6.64 20.83
CA THR A 230 21.72 5.36 21.55
C THR A 230 21.98 5.61 23.04
N PRO A 231 21.04 5.25 23.94
CA PRO A 231 21.18 5.56 25.35
C PRO A 231 22.28 4.69 25.97
N GLN A 232 23.00 5.26 26.92
CA GLN A 232 24.05 4.56 27.65
C GLN A 232 23.45 3.76 28.81
N PHE A 233 23.96 2.56 29.04
CA PHE A 233 23.51 1.74 30.16
C PHE A 233 24.07 2.30 31.48
N SER A 234 23.19 2.53 32.45
CA SER A 234 23.54 2.83 33.84
C SER A 234 22.94 1.76 34.74
N GLY A 235 23.72 1.26 35.70
CA GLY A 235 23.31 0.22 36.64
C GLY A 235 22.26 0.69 37.67
N ASP A 236 21.02 0.88 37.22
CA ASP A 236 19.88 1.19 38.08
C ASP A 236 19.56 0.00 39.02
N PRO A 237 19.27 0.22 40.31
CA PRO A 237 18.83 -0.83 41.23
C PRO A 237 17.66 -1.69 40.71
N GLY A 238 16.78 -1.12 39.87
CA GLY A 238 15.69 -1.82 39.21
C GLY A 238 16.14 -2.93 38.25
N PHE A 239 17.39 -2.92 37.79
CA PHE A 239 17.95 -3.99 36.95
C PHE A 239 18.61 -5.13 37.72
N ALA A 240 18.66 -5.06 39.06
CA ALA A 240 19.36 -6.07 39.87
C ALA A 240 18.86 -7.51 39.60
N GLY A 241 17.56 -7.68 39.33
CA GLY A 241 16.99 -8.99 38.98
C GLY A 241 17.50 -9.61 37.67
N LEU A 242 18.03 -8.80 36.76
CA LEU A 242 18.60 -9.24 35.49
C LEU A 242 20.07 -9.68 35.62
N GLY A 243 20.79 -9.20 36.64
CA GLY A 243 22.20 -9.53 36.86
C GLY A 243 23.06 -9.22 35.64
N ALA A 244 23.87 -10.17 35.19
CA ALA A 244 24.78 -10.01 34.05
C ALA A 244 24.08 -9.73 32.71
N GLU A 245 22.79 -10.06 32.56
CA GLU A 245 22.03 -9.81 31.33
C GLU A 245 21.44 -8.39 31.26
N ALA A 246 21.61 -7.57 32.30
CA ALA A 246 20.97 -6.24 32.41
C ALA A 246 21.30 -5.33 31.21
N GLU A 247 22.59 -5.16 30.89
CA GLU A 247 23.03 -4.29 29.81
C GLU A 247 22.57 -4.79 28.44
N LYS A 248 22.65 -6.10 28.20
CA LYS A 248 22.19 -6.71 26.94
C LYS A 248 20.68 -6.58 26.77
N THR A 249 19.92 -6.80 27.84
CA THR A 249 18.46 -6.63 27.87
C THR A 249 18.09 -5.17 27.61
N PHE A 250 18.82 -4.23 28.22
CA PHE A 250 18.65 -2.80 27.99
C PHE A 250 18.86 -2.41 26.52
N ARG A 251 19.99 -2.81 25.92
CA ARG A 251 20.29 -2.51 24.52
C ARG A 251 19.25 -3.13 23.57
N ARG A 252 18.81 -4.37 23.85
CA ARG A 252 17.77 -5.05 23.07
C ARG A 252 16.42 -4.34 23.20
N ALA A 253 16.04 -3.92 24.40
CA ALA A 253 14.78 -3.19 24.63
C ALA A 253 14.77 -1.86 23.88
N TRP A 254 15.87 -1.09 23.95
CA TRP A 254 16.03 0.14 23.16
C TRP A 254 15.91 -0.13 21.67
N TYR A 255 16.63 -1.13 21.16
CA TYR A 255 16.60 -1.49 19.74
C TYR A 255 15.19 -1.89 19.27
N GLU A 256 14.50 -2.77 20.00
CA GLU A 256 13.15 -3.23 19.60
C GLU A 256 12.12 -2.11 19.66
N TRP A 257 12.17 -1.28 20.71
CA TRP A 257 11.28 -0.12 20.84
C TRP A 257 11.55 0.91 19.74
N SER A 258 12.79 1.36 19.60
CA SER A 258 13.15 2.41 18.63
C SER A 258 12.88 1.96 17.20
N ARG A 259 13.18 0.70 16.86
CA ARG A 259 12.91 0.12 15.54
C ARG A 259 11.43 0.08 15.22
N ARG A 260 10.57 -0.31 16.16
CA ARG A 260 9.11 -0.32 15.93
C ARG A 260 8.55 1.09 15.83
N ALA A 261 8.94 1.97 16.75
CA ALA A 261 8.49 3.35 16.80
C ALA A 261 8.85 4.15 15.54
N THR A 262 10.06 3.96 14.99
CA THR A 262 10.54 4.69 13.81
C THR A 262 9.70 4.44 12.55
N TRP A 263 9.06 3.28 12.44
CA TRP A 263 8.41 2.80 11.21
C TRP A 263 6.89 2.61 11.35
N SER A 264 6.31 3.19 12.38
CA SER A 264 4.91 3.06 12.75
C SER A 264 4.15 4.39 12.61
N TRP A 265 2.84 4.30 12.48
CA TRP A 265 1.89 5.43 12.61
C TRP A 265 1.30 5.55 14.02
N GLN A 266 1.61 4.60 14.91
CA GLN A 266 1.05 4.47 16.24
C GLN A 266 1.66 5.50 17.20
N ARG A 267 1.08 5.64 18.40
CA ARG A 267 1.72 6.44 19.45
C ARG A 267 3.00 5.74 19.90
N LEU A 268 3.96 6.52 20.39
CA LEU A 268 5.18 5.94 20.93
C LEU A 268 4.92 5.02 22.13
N GLU A 269 3.88 5.31 22.93
CA GLU A 269 3.41 4.51 24.05
C GLU A 269 2.91 3.11 23.62
N ASP A 270 2.31 2.98 22.42
CA ASP A 270 1.77 1.72 21.91
C ASP A 270 2.89 0.68 21.62
N HIS A 271 4.16 1.11 21.66
CA HIS A 271 5.33 0.27 21.46
C HIS A 271 5.94 -0.29 22.75
N ASP A 272 5.39 0.07 23.93
CA ASP A 272 5.85 -0.42 25.24
C ASP A 272 5.81 -1.95 25.36
N PHE A 273 4.86 -2.59 24.69
CA PHE A 273 4.75 -4.05 24.68
C PHE A 273 6.02 -4.74 24.17
N SER A 274 6.74 -4.13 23.21
CA SER A 274 8.00 -4.69 22.71
C SER A 274 9.08 -4.75 23.79
N VAL A 275 9.16 -3.73 24.64
CA VAL A 275 10.04 -3.67 25.81
C VAL A 275 9.59 -4.71 26.85
N TYR A 276 8.29 -4.80 27.09
CA TYR A 276 7.73 -5.79 28.00
C TYR A 276 8.11 -7.23 27.61
N THR A 277 8.01 -7.57 26.31
CA THR A 277 8.42 -8.90 25.82
C THR A 277 9.91 -9.14 26.04
N VAL A 278 10.78 -8.19 25.70
CA VAL A 278 12.23 -8.32 25.88
C VAL A 278 12.60 -8.57 27.35
N VAL A 279 12.00 -7.82 28.27
CA VAL A 279 12.23 -7.98 29.72
C VAL A 279 11.67 -9.33 30.19
N SER A 280 10.45 -9.69 29.78
CA SER A 280 9.85 -10.98 30.13
C SER A 280 10.70 -12.17 29.67
N ASP A 281 11.21 -12.13 28.44
CA ASP A 281 12.08 -13.15 27.88
C ASP A 281 13.39 -13.28 28.66
N ALA A 282 14.00 -12.17 29.06
CA ALA A 282 15.24 -12.16 29.84
C ALA A 282 15.07 -12.81 31.22
N PHE A 283 13.90 -12.67 31.85
CA PHE A 283 13.58 -13.35 33.10
C PHE A 283 13.18 -14.81 32.90
N GLY A 284 12.55 -15.15 31.78
CA GLY A 284 11.95 -16.45 31.56
C GLY A 284 10.94 -16.79 32.67
N ARG A 285 11.17 -17.91 33.38
CA ARG A 285 10.31 -18.33 34.51
C ARG A 285 10.65 -17.64 35.85
N ARG A 286 11.73 -16.86 35.92
CA ARG A 286 12.15 -16.20 37.17
C ARG A 286 11.16 -15.09 37.56
N ARG A 287 10.68 -15.12 38.80
CA ARG A 287 9.69 -14.15 39.31
C ARG A 287 10.30 -13.03 40.17
N LYS A 288 11.40 -13.31 40.89
CA LYS A 288 12.06 -12.35 41.78
C LYS A 288 12.75 -11.25 40.97
N GLY A 289 12.49 -9.98 41.27
CA GLY A 289 13.09 -8.84 40.57
C GLY A 289 12.42 -8.48 39.24
N LYS A 290 11.44 -9.26 38.77
CA LYS A 290 10.76 -9.05 37.49
C LYS A 290 9.85 -7.81 37.52
N PRO A 291 8.99 -7.61 38.53
CA PRO A 291 8.17 -6.39 38.64
C PRO A 291 9.00 -5.10 38.73
N GLU A 292 10.12 -5.14 39.45
CA GLU A 292 11.05 -4.02 39.62
C GLU A 292 11.71 -3.68 38.28
N ALA A 293 12.17 -4.69 37.54
CA ALA A 293 12.73 -4.50 36.20
C ALA A 293 11.70 -3.92 35.24
N HIS A 294 10.47 -4.46 35.18
CA HIS A 294 9.42 -3.87 34.34
C HIS A 294 9.11 -2.42 34.70
N THR A 295 9.12 -2.09 35.99
CA THR A 295 8.90 -0.70 36.44
C THR A 295 10.06 0.21 36.03
N ALA A 296 11.30 -0.24 36.14
CA ALA A 296 12.47 0.52 35.67
C ALA A 296 12.44 0.72 34.15
N PHE A 297 12.12 -0.34 33.38
CA PHE A 297 11.99 -0.25 31.92
C PHE A 297 10.85 0.66 31.47
N ARG A 298 9.68 0.66 32.14
CA ARG A 298 8.60 1.62 31.85
C ARG A 298 9.07 3.08 32.03
N ARG A 299 9.82 3.38 33.11
CA ARG A 299 10.39 4.72 33.32
C ARG A 299 11.40 5.10 32.24
N LEU A 300 12.22 4.14 31.79
CA LEU A 300 13.15 4.37 30.68
C LEU A 300 12.40 4.69 29.39
N THR A 301 11.40 3.89 29.03
CA THR A 301 10.62 4.13 27.81
C THR A 301 9.89 5.47 27.85
N ALA A 302 9.28 5.83 28.98
CA ALA A 302 8.71 7.17 29.17
C ALA A 302 9.76 8.29 28.99
N GLY A 303 10.99 8.07 29.44
CA GLY A 303 12.13 8.97 29.21
C GLY A 303 12.49 9.10 27.72
N TRP A 304 12.53 8.00 26.99
CA TRP A 304 12.79 7.97 25.54
C TRP A 304 11.69 8.66 24.75
N ILE A 305 10.42 8.43 25.11
CA ILE A 305 9.25 9.09 24.53
C ILE A 305 9.34 10.61 24.72
N ARG A 306 9.67 11.06 25.93
CA ARG A 306 9.85 12.49 26.22
C ARG A 306 10.96 13.09 25.35
N GLN A 307 12.11 12.42 25.24
CA GLN A 307 13.21 12.88 24.39
C GLN A 307 12.80 12.98 22.90
N ALA A 308 12.06 11.99 22.38
CA ALA A 308 11.55 12.03 21.01
C ALA A 308 10.62 13.23 20.79
N ARG A 309 9.73 13.53 21.76
CA ARG A 309 8.83 14.69 21.70
C ARG A 309 9.57 16.03 21.78
N GLU A 310 10.57 16.13 22.65
CA GLU A 310 11.43 17.31 22.75
C GLU A 310 12.18 17.56 21.44
N GLU A 311 12.66 16.50 20.78
CA GLU A 311 13.32 16.57 19.48
C GLU A 311 12.33 16.94 18.36
N ALA A 312 11.14 16.35 18.34
CA ALA A 312 10.07 16.68 17.40
C ALA A 312 9.62 18.16 17.51
N ALA A 313 9.64 18.72 18.72
CA ALA A 313 9.31 20.12 18.99
C ALA A 313 10.47 21.09 18.69
N ARG A 314 11.67 20.60 18.41
CA ARG A 314 12.83 21.45 18.15
C ARG A 314 12.65 22.23 16.84
N PRO A 315 12.81 23.57 16.84
CA PRO A 315 12.72 24.34 15.62
C PRO A 315 13.79 23.92 14.59
N ALA A 316 13.37 23.69 13.35
CA ALA A 316 14.25 23.45 12.21
C ALA A 316 14.22 24.64 11.25
N THR A 317 15.31 24.87 10.52
CA THR A 317 15.40 25.91 9.48
C THR A 317 16.00 25.31 8.21
N PRO A 318 15.22 25.16 7.11
CA PRO A 318 13.79 25.44 7.01
C PRO A 318 12.93 24.40 7.76
N PRO A 319 11.75 24.79 8.29
CA PRO A 319 10.88 23.89 9.06
C PRO A 319 10.17 22.84 8.20
N TRP A 320 9.90 23.18 6.94
CA TRP A 320 9.23 22.32 5.96
C TRP A 320 10.11 22.16 4.73
N GLN A 321 10.06 20.99 4.12
CA GLN A 321 10.76 20.68 2.88
C GLN A 321 9.78 20.06 1.87
N LEU A 322 9.96 20.44 0.61
CA LEU A 322 9.25 19.81 -0.50
C LEU A 322 10.09 18.63 -1.01
N VAL A 323 9.49 17.44 -1.07
CA VAL A 323 10.17 16.20 -1.44
C VAL A 323 9.33 15.46 -2.47
N ALA A 324 9.96 14.96 -3.52
CA ALA A 324 9.34 14.04 -4.47
C ALA A 324 9.58 12.59 -4.04
N VAL A 325 8.57 11.76 -4.20
CA VAL A 325 8.61 10.33 -3.91
C VAL A 325 7.96 9.57 -5.06
N LYS A 326 8.60 8.50 -5.53
CA LYS A 326 7.96 7.51 -6.41
C LYS A 326 7.48 6.34 -5.59
N THR A 327 6.17 6.17 -5.52
CA THR A 327 5.57 5.14 -4.69
C THR A 327 5.58 3.79 -5.44
N PRO A 328 6.19 2.73 -4.91
CA PRO A 328 6.17 1.42 -5.55
C PRO A 328 4.75 0.82 -5.57
N ALA A 329 4.44 0.10 -6.65
CA ALA A 329 3.26 -0.75 -6.70
C ALA A 329 3.45 -1.99 -5.81
N LEU A 330 2.36 -2.53 -5.29
CA LEU A 330 2.35 -3.82 -4.61
C LEU A 330 2.85 -4.91 -5.57
N PRO A 331 3.78 -5.79 -5.12
CA PRO A 331 4.24 -6.92 -5.91
C PRO A 331 3.06 -7.79 -6.34
N ARG A 332 3.11 -8.31 -7.57
CA ARG A 332 2.16 -9.35 -8.00
C ARG A 332 2.51 -10.64 -7.27
N THR A 333 1.71 -11.01 -6.28
CA THR A 333 1.83 -12.33 -5.65
C THR A 333 1.10 -13.39 -6.48
N ARG A 334 1.58 -14.64 -6.42
CA ARG A 334 0.77 -15.78 -6.84
C ARG A 334 -0.40 -15.90 -5.85
N HIS A 335 -1.52 -16.48 -6.29
CA HIS A 335 -2.86 -16.50 -5.64
C HIS A 335 -2.97 -16.96 -4.16
N SER A 336 -1.87 -17.11 -3.42
CA SER A 336 -1.83 -17.57 -2.03
C SER A 336 -0.77 -16.87 -1.17
N GLU A 337 0.03 -15.95 -1.72
CA GLU A 337 1.03 -15.22 -0.92
C GLU A 337 0.45 -13.87 -0.48
N PRO A 338 0.58 -13.50 0.81
CA PRO A 338 0.20 -12.18 1.26
C PRO A 338 1.00 -11.14 0.48
N GLU A 339 0.32 -10.19 -0.16
CA GLU A 339 0.97 -9.02 -0.76
C GLU A 339 1.73 -8.29 0.35
N ARG A 340 3.06 -8.41 0.34
CA ARG A 340 3.90 -7.70 1.29
C ARG A 340 4.10 -6.29 0.74
N ASP A 341 3.53 -5.31 1.42
CA ASP A 341 3.72 -3.92 1.02
C ASP A 341 5.21 -3.56 1.12
N PRO A 342 5.83 -3.05 0.04
CA PRO A 342 7.20 -2.54 0.11
C PRO A 342 7.32 -1.30 1.01
N LEU A 343 6.22 -0.60 1.28
CA LEU A 343 6.22 0.53 2.20
C LEU A 343 6.05 0.07 3.65
N THR A 344 6.78 0.72 4.55
CA THR A 344 6.46 0.71 5.97
C THR A 344 5.15 1.47 6.22
N LEU A 345 4.51 1.18 7.36
CA LEU A 345 3.29 1.87 7.79
C LEU A 345 3.52 3.38 7.93
N TRP A 346 4.71 3.78 8.39
CA TRP A 346 5.12 5.19 8.47
C TRP A 346 5.26 5.83 7.09
N GLU A 347 5.95 5.20 6.13
CA GLU A 347 6.11 5.76 4.76
C GLU A 347 4.77 5.94 4.07
N ALA A 348 3.92 4.92 4.11
CA ALA A 348 2.56 4.96 3.57
C ALA A 348 1.75 6.12 4.17
N SER A 349 1.81 6.29 5.49
CA SER A 349 1.15 7.38 6.21
C SER A 349 1.67 8.76 5.84
N VAL A 350 2.99 8.91 5.73
CA VAL A 350 3.63 10.17 5.36
C VAL A 350 3.22 10.59 3.96
N ILE A 351 3.24 9.66 2.99
CA ILE A 351 2.79 9.92 1.63
C ILE A 351 1.31 10.34 1.65
N ALA A 352 0.44 9.58 2.32
CA ALA A 352 -0.98 9.89 2.35
C ALA A 352 -1.29 11.24 3.02
N THR A 353 -0.61 11.56 4.13
CA THR A 353 -0.87 12.75 4.94
C THR A 353 -0.33 14.04 4.30
N TYR A 354 0.88 13.99 3.74
CA TYR A 354 1.61 15.20 3.33
C TYR A 354 1.63 15.44 1.80
N GLN A 355 0.89 14.64 1.04
CA GLN A 355 0.76 14.82 -0.41
C GLN A 355 0.14 16.19 -0.76
N VAL A 356 0.86 16.97 -1.57
CA VAL A 356 0.42 18.27 -2.09
C VAL A 356 0.25 18.27 -3.62
N ALA A 357 0.88 17.33 -4.32
CA ALA A 357 0.66 17.10 -5.75
C ALA A 357 0.90 15.64 -6.11
N PHE A 358 0.23 15.14 -7.15
CA PHE A 358 0.36 13.78 -7.65
C PHE A 358 0.41 13.78 -9.17
N ASN A 359 1.47 13.19 -9.74
CA ASN A 359 1.55 12.93 -11.16
C ASN A 359 1.02 11.53 -11.44
N ARG A 360 -0.25 11.47 -11.89
CA ARG A 360 -0.90 10.19 -12.15
C ARG A 360 -0.24 9.37 -13.26
N LYS A 361 0.55 9.95 -14.17
CA LYS A 361 1.15 9.22 -15.30
C LYS A 361 2.40 8.46 -14.88
N SER A 362 3.24 9.10 -14.08
CA SER A 362 4.49 8.53 -13.56
C SER A 362 4.33 7.81 -12.22
N GLY A 363 3.22 8.07 -11.51
CA GLY A 363 3.01 7.53 -10.16
C GLY A 363 3.81 8.23 -9.08
N THR A 364 4.29 9.45 -9.36
CA THR A 364 5.10 10.21 -8.43
C THR A 364 4.26 11.22 -7.67
N THR A 365 4.73 11.54 -6.47
CA THR A 365 4.01 12.39 -5.52
C THR A 365 4.97 13.44 -4.98
N ALA A 366 4.51 14.69 -4.90
CA ALA A 366 5.19 15.75 -4.16
C ALA A 366 4.59 15.84 -2.75
N LEU A 367 5.45 15.83 -1.75
CA LEU A 367 5.11 15.89 -0.33
C LEU A 367 5.67 17.18 0.27
N LEU A 368 4.84 17.93 0.99
CA LEU A 368 5.30 19.04 1.82
C LEU A 368 5.36 18.55 3.28
N VAL A 369 6.56 18.22 3.74
CA VAL A 369 6.77 17.51 5.01
C VAL A 369 7.62 18.32 6.00
N PRO A 370 7.49 18.08 7.31
CA PRO A 370 8.43 18.63 8.29
C PRO A 370 9.87 18.15 8.03
N HIS A 371 10.85 18.96 8.47
CA HIS A 371 12.28 18.67 8.25
C HIS A 371 12.69 17.24 8.64
N LEU A 372 12.37 16.77 9.85
CA LEU A 372 12.76 15.43 10.31
C LEU A 372 12.16 14.31 9.45
N VAL A 373 10.92 14.49 8.98
CA VAL A 373 10.24 13.54 8.09
C VAL A 373 10.95 13.51 6.72
N ALA A 374 11.33 14.68 6.18
CA ALA A 374 12.12 14.74 4.95
C ALA A 374 13.48 14.04 5.09
N GLU A 375 14.22 14.31 6.16
CA GLU A 375 15.53 13.68 6.39
C GLU A 375 15.40 12.16 6.50
N GLN A 376 14.37 11.66 7.21
CA GLN A 376 14.13 10.21 7.28
C GLN A 376 13.81 9.62 5.91
N LEU A 377 12.89 10.22 5.13
CA LEU A 377 12.55 9.74 3.79
C LEU A 377 13.79 9.69 2.89
N LEU A 378 14.63 10.73 2.92
CA LEU A 378 15.84 10.82 2.08
C LEU A 378 16.90 9.79 2.45
N VAL A 379 17.14 9.57 3.74
CA VAL A 379 18.11 8.55 4.19
C VAL A 379 17.63 7.13 3.88
N CYS A 380 16.32 6.93 3.75
CA CYS A 380 15.71 5.62 3.51
C CYS A 380 15.32 5.41 2.05
N ALA A 381 15.62 6.38 1.19
CA ALA A 381 15.43 6.26 -0.25
C ALA A 381 16.09 4.97 -0.75
N SER A 382 15.35 4.23 -1.55
CA SER A 382 15.81 2.99 -2.16
C SER A 382 15.61 3.06 -3.67
N HIS A 383 16.17 2.08 -4.38
CA HIS A 383 15.92 1.96 -5.82
C HIS A 383 14.42 1.83 -6.15
N ASP A 384 13.67 1.13 -5.29
CA ASP A 384 12.25 0.84 -5.53
C ASP A 384 11.32 1.97 -5.04
N MET A 385 11.82 2.84 -4.17
CA MET A 385 11.16 4.05 -3.69
C MET A 385 12.15 5.22 -3.69
N PRO A 386 12.49 5.78 -4.87
CA PRO A 386 13.38 6.93 -4.94
C PRO A 386 12.72 8.17 -4.33
N VAL A 387 13.53 8.95 -3.63
CA VAL A 387 13.13 10.17 -2.92
C VAL A 387 14.15 11.26 -3.22
N GLN A 388 13.67 12.47 -3.55
CA GLN A 388 14.53 13.62 -3.83
C GLN A 388 13.93 14.92 -3.30
N ARG A 389 14.77 15.82 -2.78
CA ARG A 389 14.34 17.19 -2.45
C ARG A 389 13.99 17.94 -3.72
N LEU A 390 12.80 18.54 -3.76
CA LEU A 390 12.40 19.46 -4.82
C LEU A 390 12.77 20.88 -4.44
N ALA A 391 13.17 21.68 -5.43
CA ALA A 391 13.55 23.09 -5.24
C ALA A 391 14.55 23.34 -4.09
N PRO A 392 15.70 22.63 -4.04
CA PRO A 392 16.69 22.83 -2.97
C PRO A 392 17.29 24.25 -2.97
N ASP A 393 17.14 24.97 -4.08
CA ASP A 393 17.58 26.35 -4.31
C ASP A 393 16.50 27.41 -3.99
N GLY A 394 15.30 27.00 -3.57
CA GLY A 394 14.20 27.91 -3.24
C GLY A 394 13.35 28.35 -4.44
N SER A 395 13.32 27.56 -5.52
CA SER A 395 12.42 27.79 -6.66
C SER A 395 10.96 28.03 -6.24
N ALA A 396 10.33 29.04 -6.84
CA ALA A 396 8.93 29.41 -6.58
C ALA A 396 7.92 28.68 -7.50
N LEU A 397 8.36 27.66 -8.23
CA LEU A 397 7.47 26.90 -9.12
C LEU A 397 6.44 26.08 -8.33
N PRO A 398 5.22 25.87 -8.89
CA PRO A 398 4.24 24.98 -8.28
C PRO A 398 4.80 23.56 -8.11
N ALA A 399 4.40 22.89 -7.02
CA ALA A 399 4.88 21.53 -6.72
C ALA A 399 4.63 20.53 -7.87
N GLY A 400 3.49 20.65 -8.58
CA GLY A 400 3.21 19.82 -9.75
C GLY A 400 4.21 20.02 -10.89
N THR A 401 4.61 21.26 -11.16
CA THR A 401 5.62 21.57 -12.19
C THR A 401 7.00 21.05 -11.82
N LEU A 402 7.40 21.19 -10.55
CA LEU A 402 8.66 20.63 -10.05
C LEU A 402 8.67 19.10 -10.13
N LEU A 403 7.53 18.46 -9.86
CA LEU A 403 7.37 17.02 -9.95
C LEU A 403 7.47 16.51 -11.40
N GLU A 404 6.87 17.22 -12.36
CA GLU A 404 6.99 16.91 -13.79
C GLU A 404 8.44 17.03 -14.29
N GLN A 405 9.19 18.04 -13.82
CA GLN A 405 10.61 18.19 -14.13
C GLN A 405 11.43 17.00 -13.63
N TRP A 406 11.19 16.58 -12.38
CA TRP A 406 11.86 15.42 -11.80
C TRP A 406 11.61 14.12 -12.59
N ASP A 407 10.37 13.91 -13.03
CA ASP A 407 10.01 12.74 -13.85
C ASP A 407 10.73 12.74 -15.20
N HIS A 408 10.83 13.92 -15.84
CA HIS A 408 11.55 14.06 -17.11
C HIS A 408 13.05 13.79 -16.97
N GLU A 409 13.70 14.33 -15.93
CA GLU A 409 15.12 14.09 -15.67
C GLU A 409 15.41 12.60 -15.39
N SER A 410 14.54 11.96 -14.60
CA SER A 410 14.64 10.53 -14.29
C SER A 410 14.54 9.65 -15.53
N LEU A 411 13.72 10.03 -16.52
CA LEU A 411 13.59 9.32 -17.80
C LEU A 411 14.80 9.52 -18.74
N THR A 412 15.52 10.64 -18.61
CA THR A 412 16.71 10.92 -19.45
C THR A 412 18.00 10.30 -18.93
N HIS A 413 18.02 9.89 -17.66
CA HIS A 413 19.19 9.31 -16.99
C HIS A 413 19.05 7.81 -16.66
N SER A 414 17.92 7.19 -17.00
CA SER A 414 17.71 5.74 -17.01
C SER A 414 18.04 5.18 -18.39
#